data_AF-A0A419W2Z8-F1
#
_entry.id   AF-A0A419W2Z8-F1
#
_cell.length_a   1.000
_cell.length_b   1.000
_cell.length_c   1.000
_cell.angle_alpha   90.00
_cell.angle_beta   90.00
_cell.angle_gamma   90.00
#
_symmetry.space_group_name_H-M   'P 1'
#
loop_
_entity.id
_entity.type
_entity.pdbx_description
1 polymer ?
#
loop_
_entity_poly.entity_id
_entity_poly.type
_entity_poly.pdbx_seq_one_letter_code
_entity_poly.pdbx_strand_id
1 'polypeptide(L)'
;MAEINEQNDLYPSMEEIEGLEEAILEKEEDALEKEEDQDDAVEGIGDLGRSRRRTRRRGRRSRRRTSRKRAVRRSYNAGARSTAVKTGLTKDLTSKGQFELRRQQLPPEVQKALKDARMQTVDTAIYTVKSIKDKSDIDLMEASDDKKAGRTNLNRAQLDSGKYFLLTDIVLEYAHGASEEDNDPADFAFGQFALPPAILNGTFEMTLGTKVIVPEISCAVFDDTDTTKRKFQYKLANPKWLKPSMDITPKLNMPKSVSGDKIYHPAVKVTLLGTITEKA
;
A
#
# COMPACT_ATOMS: atom_id res chain seq x y z
N MET A 1 14.17 -36.04 3.42
CA MET A 1 13.34 -35.05 4.14
C MET A 1 12.66 -34.23 3.06
N ALA A 2 11.47 -34.64 2.63
CA ALA A 2 10.71 -33.94 1.61
C ALA A 2 10.07 -32.72 2.26
N GLU A 3 10.43 -31.53 1.79
CA GLU A 3 9.77 -30.29 2.17
C GLU A 3 8.35 -30.32 1.59
N ILE A 4 7.37 -30.40 2.48
CA ILE A 4 5.96 -30.26 2.16
C ILE A 4 5.75 -28.78 1.81
N ASN A 5 5.54 -28.49 0.52
CA ASN A 5 5.21 -27.16 0.04
C ASN A 5 3.71 -26.89 0.26
N GLU A 6 3.33 -26.75 1.53
CA GLU A 6 1.96 -26.67 2.05
C GLU A 6 1.14 -25.47 1.52
N GLN A 7 1.74 -24.54 0.76
CA GLN A 7 1.06 -23.37 0.20
C GLN A 7 0.49 -23.57 -1.21
N ASN A 8 0.94 -24.57 -1.97
CA ASN A 8 0.40 -24.84 -3.30
C ASN A 8 -0.82 -25.78 -3.29
N ASP A 9 -1.07 -26.50 -2.19
CA ASP A 9 -2.12 -27.52 -2.13
C ASP A 9 -3.49 -27.00 -1.65
N LEU A 10 -3.60 -25.72 -1.26
CA LEU A 10 -4.84 -25.21 -0.67
C LEU A 10 -5.86 -24.70 -1.67
N TYR A 11 -5.46 -24.39 -2.91
CA TYR A 11 -6.36 -23.87 -3.94
C TYR A 11 -5.97 -24.36 -5.34
N PRO A 12 -6.93 -24.86 -6.12
CA PRO A 12 -6.65 -25.28 -7.48
C PRO A 12 -6.19 -24.09 -8.34
N SER A 13 -5.19 -24.34 -9.18
CA SER A 13 -4.66 -23.33 -10.11
C SER A 13 -5.72 -22.93 -11.15
N MET A 14 -5.56 -21.76 -11.79
CA MET A 14 -6.46 -21.34 -12.88
C MET A 14 -6.52 -22.41 -13.99
N GLU A 15 -5.39 -23.07 -14.27
CA GLU A 15 -5.32 -24.14 -15.27
C GLU A 15 -6.12 -25.38 -14.86
N GLU A 16 -6.10 -25.73 -13.58
CA GLU A 16 -6.91 -26.84 -13.03
C GLU A 16 -8.41 -26.53 -13.04
N ILE A 17 -8.80 -25.30 -12.71
CA ILE A 17 -10.20 -24.87 -12.75
C ILE A 17 -10.71 -24.84 -14.19
N GLU A 18 -9.93 -24.30 -15.13
CA GLU A 18 -10.27 -24.32 -16.55
C GLU A 18 -10.39 -25.76 -17.07
N GLY A 19 -9.49 -26.65 -16.66
CA GLY A 19 -9.51 -28.06 -17.03
C GLY A 19 -10.74 -28.81 -16.50
N LEU A 20 -11.12 -28.58 -15.24
CA LEU A 20 -12.32 -29.19 -14.65
C LEU A 20 -13.60 -28.71 -15.33
N GLU A 21 -13.69 -27.42 -15.64
CA GLU A 21 -14.84 -26.89 -16.35
C GLU A 21 -14.92 -27.35 -17.79
N GLU A 22 -13.79 -27.49 -18.47
CA GLU A 22 -13.74 -28.05 -19.82
C GLU A 22 -14.25 -29.50 -19.82
N ALA A 23 -13.83 -30.31 -18.84
CA ALA A 23 -14.31 -31.68 -18.67
C ALA A 23 -15.83 -31.76 -18.37
N ILE A 24 -16.37 -30.81 -17.59
CA ILE A 24 -17.82 -30.73 -17.32
C ILE A 24 -18.57 -30.33 -18.60
N LEU A 25 -18.06 -29.34 -19.33
CA LEU A 25 -18.65 -28.88 -20.59
C LEU A 25 -18.67 -29.98 -21.65
N GLU A 26 -17.61 -30.77 -21.76
CA GLU A 26 -17.56 -31.91 -22.68
C GLU A 26 -18.60 -32.96 -22.34
N LYS A 27 -18.75 -33.32 -21.06
CA LYS A 27 -19.79 -34.26 -20.61
C LYS A 27 -21.21 -33.74 -20.86
N GLU A 28 -21.47 -32.45 -20.61
CA GLU A 28 -22.78 -31.83 -20.90
C GLU A 28 -23.07 -31.81 -22.40
N GLU A 29 -22.07 -31.54 -23.25
CA GLU A 29 -22.26 -31.49 -24.69
C GLU A 29 -22.45 -32.87 -25.32
N ASP A 30 -21.75 -33.89 -24.82
CA ASP A 30 -21.93 -35.28 -25.26
C ASP A 30 -23.31 -35.82 -24.88
N ALA A 31 -23.84 -35.42 -23.71
CA ALA A 31 -25.20 -35.76 -23.30
C ALA A 31 -26.24 -35.09 -24.22
N LEU A 32 -26.06 -33.80 -24.51
CA LEU A 32 -26.92 -33.05 -25.42
C LEU A 32 -26.88 -33.59 -26.85
N GLU A 33 -25.73 -34.06 -27.36
CA GLU A 33 -25.64 -34.66 -28.69
C GLU A 33 -26.41 -35.97 -28.79
N LYS A 34 -26.36 -36.79 -27.73
CA LYS A 34 -27.13 -38.04 -27.66
C LYS A 34 -28.63 -37.80 -27.63
N GLU A 35 -29.10 -36.81 -26.86
CA GLU A 35 -30.52 -36.42 -26.84
C GLU A 35 -30.96 -35.86 -28.20
N GLU A 36 -30.19 -34.94 -28.77
CA GLU A 36 -30.52 -34.32 -30.06
C GLU A 36 -30.52 -35.32 -31.24
N ASP A 37 -29.65 -36.34 -31.21
CA ASP A 37 -29.62 -37.41 -32.22
C ASP A 37 -30.79 -38.40 -32.04
N GLN A 38 -31.27 -38.62 -30.81
CA GLN A 38 -32.47 -39.41 -30.54
C GLN A 38 -33.72 -38.69 -31.06
N ASP A 39 -33.85 -37.39 -30.82
CA ASP A 39 -34.97 -36.58 -31.31
C ASP A 39 -35.03 -36.55 -32.85
N ASP A 40 -33.88 -36.35 -33.52
CA ASP A 40 -33.81 -36.36 -34.98
C ASP A 40 -34.12 -37.76 -35.58
N ALA A 41 -33.95 -38.83 -34.79
CA ALA A 41 -34.36 -40.20 -35.17
C ALA A 41 -35.88 -40.42 -35.02
N VAL A 42 -36.51 -39.84 -34.00
CA VAL A 42 -37.96 -39.90 -33.78
C VAL A 42 -38.72 -39.01 -34.77
N GLU A 43 -38.20 -37.83 -35.13
CA GLU A 43 -38.83 -36.89 -36.07
C GLU A 43 -38.77 -37.32 -37.55
N GLY A 44 -38.13 -38.45 -37.88
CA GLY A 44 -38.06 -38.95 -39.26
C GLY A 44 -37.26 -38.07 -40.23
N ILE A 45 -36.30 -37.29 -39.71
CA ILE A 45 -35.52 -36.34 -40.50
C ILE A 45 -34.48 -37.08 -41.33
N GLY A 46 -34.53 -36.90 -42.65
CA GLY A 46 -33.53 -37.45 -43.59
C GLY A 46 -32.14 -36.81 -43.44
N ASP A 47 -31.11 -37.48 -43.99
CA ASP A 47 -29.69 -37.15 -43.79
C ASP A 47 -29.28 -35.70 -44.13
N LEU A 48 -29.91 -35.11 -45.15
CA LEU A 48 -29.68 -33.71 -45.54
C LEU A 48 -30.22 -32.71 -44.48
N GLY A 49 -31.28 -33.06 -43.76
CA GLY A 49 -31.82 -32.27 -42.65
C GLY A 49 -30.95 -32.38 -41.40
N ARG A 50 -30.45 -33.59 -41.11
CA ARG A 50 -29.56 -33.87 -39.97
C ARG A 50 -28.24 -33.11 -40.08
N SER A 51 -27.60 -33.12 -41.24
CA SER A 51 -26.33 -32.42 -41.47
C SER A 51 -26.45 -30.90 -41.27
N ARG A 52 -27.52 -30.27 -41.77
CA ARG A 52 -27.77 -28.83 -41.57
C ARG A 52 -28.04 -28.46 -40.11
N ARG A 53 -28.81 -29.29 -39.38
CA ARG A 53 -29.07 -29.10 -37.93
C ARG A 53 -27.79 -29.25 -37.11
N ARG A 54 -26.99 -30.29 -37.38
CA ARG A 54 -25.69 -30.53 -36.72
C ARG A 54 -24.72 -29.36 -36.86
N THR A 55 -24.58 -28.79 -38.05
CA THR A 55 -23.68 -27.64 -38.27
C THR A 55 -24.11 -26.40 -37.48
N ARG A 56 -25.43 -26.11 -37.41
CA ARG A 56 -25.96 -25.01 -36.60
C ARG A 56 -25.79 -25.24 -35.10
N ARG A 57 -26.01 -26.48 -34.64
CA ARG A 57 -25.82 -26.89 -33.23
C ARG A 57 -24.35 -26.75 -32.80
N ARG A 58 -23.40 -27.24 -33.60
CA ARG A 58 -21.95 -27.07 -33.37
C ARG A 58 -21.53 -25.60 -33.24
N GLY A 59 -22.04 -24.73 -34.11
CA GLY A 59 -21.76 -23.28 -34.03
C GLY A 59 -22.26 -22.63 -32.74
N ARG A 60 -23.42 -23.06 -32.22
CA ARG A 60 -23.96 -22.56 -30.93
C ARG A 60 -23.15 -23.06 -29.74
N ARG A 61 -22.71 -24.33 -29.76
CA ARG A 61 -21.87 -24.95 -28.72
C ARG A 61 -20.50 -24.27 -28.60
N SER A 62 -19.82 -24.03 -29.72
CA SER A 62 -18.53 -23.30 -29.74
C SER A 62 -18.62 -21.90 -29.12
N ARG A 63 -19.70 -21.16 -29.38
CA ARG A 63 -19.95 -19.84 -28.75
C ARG A 63 -20.23 -19.93 -27.25
N ARG A 64 -20.91 -20.99 -26.78
CA ARG A 64 -21.15 -21.23 -25.36
C ARG A 64 -19.85 -21.55 -24.61
N ARG A 65 -18.99 -22.42 -25.16
CA ARG A 65 -17.68 -22.76 -24.58
C ARG A 65 -16.80 -21.52 -24.39
N THR A 66 -16.67 -20.69 -25.42
CA THR A 66 -15.86 -19.46 -25.34
C THR A 66 -16.42 -18.43 -24.36
N SER A 67 -17.75 -18.32 -24.24
CA SER A 67 -18.40 -17.42 -23.28
C SER A 67 -18.20 -17.89 -21.83
N ARG A 68 -18.37 -19.19 -21.53
CA ARG A 68 -18.15 -19.77 -20.20
C ARG A 68 -16.69 -19.64 -19.76
N LYS A 69 -15.71 -20.02 -20.60
CA LYS A 69 -14.28 -19.83 -20.29
C LYS A 69 -13.95 -18.36 -19.93
N ARG A 70 -14.54 -17.39 -20.65
CA ARG A 70 -14.40 -15.95 -20.33
C ARG A 70 -15.09 -15.54 -19.03
N ALA A 71 -16.23 -16.15 -18.69
CA ALA A 71 -16.93 -15.88 -17.43
C ALA A 71 -16.12 -16.37 -16.24
N VAL A 72 -15.44 -17.50 -16.40
CA VAL A 72 -14.73 -18.18 -15.31
C VAL A 72 -13.37 -17.56 -15.06
N ARG A 73 -12.65 -17.18 -16.11
CA ARG A 73 -11.52 -16.27 -15.98
C ARG A 73 -11.91 -14.97 -15.29
N ARG A 74 -13.11 -14.44 -15.56
CA ARG A 74 -13.58 -13.21 -14.88
C ARG A 74 -13.91 -13.46 -13.40
N SER A 75 -14.59 -14.55 -13.06
CA SER A 75 -14.92 -14.88 -11.67
C SER A 75 -13.67 -15.23 -10.85
N TYR A 76 -12.73 -16.00 -11.41
CA TYR A 76 -11.46 -16.31 -10.77
C TYR A 76 -10.62 -15.05 -10.56
N ASN A 77 -10.47 -14.19 -11.57
CA ASN A 77 -9.73 -12.93 -11.41
C ASN A 77 -10.42 -11.97 -10.43
N ALA A 78 -11.74 -11.93 -10.38
CA ALA A 78 -12.47 -11.14 -9.39
C ALA A 78 -12.32 -11.71 -7.97
N GLY A 79 -12.38 -13.03 -7.83
CA GLY A 79 -12.17 -13.77 -6.59
C GLY A 79 -10.75 -13.61 -6.06
N ALA A 80 -9.74 -13.83 -6.91
CA ALA A 80 -8.32 -13.66 -6.62
C ALA A 80 -7.97 -12.22 -6.25
N ARG A 81 -8.58 -11.21 -6.90
CA ARG A 81 -8.43 -9.80 -6.49
C ARG A 81 -9.07 -9.54 -5.14
N SER A 82 -10.26 -10.09 -4.89
CA SER A 82 -10.96 -9.96 -3.60
C SER A 82 -10.20 -10.66 -2.47
N THR A 83 -9.63 -11.84 -2.70
CA THR A 83 -8.84 -12.58 -1.70
C THR A 83 -7.47 -11.95 -1.51
N ALA A 84 -6.75 -11.53 -2.57
CA ALA A 84 -5.47 -10.83 -2.44
C ALA A 84 -5.60 -9.49 -1.68
N VAL A 85 -6.72 -8.78 -1.85
CA VAL A 85 -7.05 -7.58 -1.05
C VAL A 85 -7.40 -7.94 0.39
N LYS A 86 -8.05 -9.08 0.65
CA LYS A 86 -8.36 -9.59 2.00
C LYS A 86 -7.16 -10.21 2.73
N THR A 87 -6.20 -10.79 2.01
CA THR A 87 -4.98 -11.40 2.57
C THR A 87 -3.78 -10.46 2.54
N GLY A 88 -3.93 -9.26 1.98
CA GLY A 88 -2.84 -8.27 1.90
C GLY A 88 -1.71 -8.64 0.95
N LEU A 89 -1.94 -9.59 0.03
CA LEU A 89 -0.94 -10.14 -0.90
C LEU A 89 -0.73 -9.31 -2.17
N THR A 90 -1.29 -8.10 -2.28
CA THR A 90 -0.96 -7.21 -3.39
C THR A 90 0.28 -6.39 -3.04
N LYS A 91 1.33 -6.41 -3.90
CA LYS A 91 2.61 -5.73 -3.65
C LYS A 91 2.50 -4.23 -3.33
N ASP A 92 1.40 -3.57 -3.70
CA ASP A 92 1.16 -2.15 -3.40
C ASP A 92 -0.30 -1.88 -2.97
N LEU A 93 -0.67 -2.28 -1.75
CA LEU A 93 -1.89 -1.74 -1.14
C LEU A 93 -1.72 -0.24 -0.88
N THR A 94 -2.80 0.52 -1.11
CA THR A 94 -2.91 1.92 -0.69
C THR A 94 -2.84 2.05 0.83
N SER A 95 -2.56 3.26 1.33
CA SER A 95 -2.59 3.61 2.77
C SER A 95 -3.88 3.13 3.44
N LYS A 96 -5.02 3.43 2.81
CA LYS A 96 -6.36 2.97 3.23
C LYS A 96 -6.49 1.44 3.20
N GLY A 97 -5.96 0.77 2.17
CA GLY A 97 -5.97 -0.70 2.10
C GLY A 97 -5.21 -1.34 3.26
N GLN A 98 -4.03 -0.80 3.59
CA GLN A 98 -3.23 -1.24 4.74
C GLN A 98 -3.94 -0.96 6.07
N PHE A 99 -4.68 0.15 6.16
CA PHE A 99 -5.52 0.49 7.31
C PHE A 99 -6.64 -0.54 7.53
N GLU A 100 -7.42 -0.85 6.50
CA GLU A 100 -8.56 -1.77 6.64
C GLU A 100 -8.13 -3.19 7.04
N LEU A 101 -7.00 -3.68 6.52
CA LEU A 101 -6.42 -4.97 6.94
C LEU A 101 -6.09 -5.02 8.43
N ARG A 102 -5.65 -3.89 9.00
CA ARG A 102 -5.24 -3.79 10.40
C ARG A 102 -6.31 -3.19 11.31
N ARG A 103 -7.50 -2.92 10.78
CA ARG A 103 -8.60 -2.28 11.52
C ARG A 103 -8.98 -3.03 12.80
N GLN A 104 -8.81 -4.35 12.81
CA GLN A 104 -9.07 -5.21 13.98
C GLN A 104 -8.12 -4.94 15.16
N GLN A 105 -6.96 -4.32 14.92
CA GLN A 105 -5.97 -3.97 15.95
C GLN A 105 -6.31 -2.67 16.70
N LEU A 106 -7.29 -1.90 16.21
CA LEU A 106 -7.76 -0.68 16.88
C LEU A 106 -8.60 -1.02 18.13
N PRO A 107 -8.73 -0.11 19.10
CA PRO A 107 -9.65 -0.31 20.21
C PRO A 107 -11.10 -0.53 19.75
N PRO A 108 -11.90 -1.34 20.46
CA PRO A 108 -13.26 -1.70 20.05
C PRO A 108 -14.18 -0.47 19.90
N GLU A 109 -13.97 0.57 20.71
CA GLU A 109 -14.70 1.83 20.63
C GLU A 109 -14.49 2.54 19.28
N VAL A 110 -13.23 2.64 18.84
CA VAL A 110 -12.86 3.25 17.57
C VAL A 110 -13.41 2.43 16.40
N GLN A 111 -13.32 1.10 16.49
CA GLN A 111 -13.88 0.21 15.48
C GLN A 111 -15.39 0.39 15.32
N LYS A 112 -16.12 0.51 16.44
CA LYS A 112 -17.57 0.75 16.45
C LYS A 112 -17.90 2.11 15.84
N ALA A 113 -17.21 3.17 16.24
CA ALA A 113 -17.44 4.51 15.68
C ALA A 113 -17.13 4.60 14.17
N LEU A 114 -16.14 3.85 13.68
CA LEU A 114 -15.88 3.71 12.23
C LEU A 114 -16.96 2.88 11.51
N LYS A 115 -17.64 1.95 12.20
CA LYS A 115 -18.77 1.19 11.62
C LYS A 115 -20.05 2.03 11.59
N ASP A 116 -20.28 2.82 12.64
CA ASP A 116 -21.43 3.70 12.80
C ASP A 116 -21.28 5.02 11.99
N ALA A 117 -20.23 5.15 11.17
CA ALA A 117 -19.88 6.35 10.41
C ALA A 117 -19.77 7.64 11.24
N ARG A 118 -19.48 7.52 12.54
CA ARG A 118 -19.18 8.65 13.45
C ARG A 118 -17.72 9.10 13.35
N MET A 119 -16.87 8.23 12.84
CA MET A 119 -15.48 8.50 12.48
C MET A 119 -15.23 8.06 11.05
N GLN A 120 -14.28 8.72 10.40
CA GLN A 120 -13.83 8.43 9.05
C GLN A 120 -12.31 8.26 9.02
N THR A 121 -11.82 7.62 7.96
CA THR A 121 -10.39 7.49 7.69
C THR A 121 -9.98 8.52 6.66
N VAL A 122 -8.93 9.28 6.97
CA VAL A 122 -8.44 10.37 6.13
C VAL A 122 -6.95 10.19 5.89
N ASP A 123 -6.50 10.40 4.65
CA ASP A 123 -5.07 10.43 4.36
C ASP A 123 -4.46 11.68 4.98
N THR A 124 -3.38 11.52 5.74
CA THR A 124 -2.78 12.62 6.51
C THR A 124 -1.27 12.55 6.42
N ALA A 125 -0.66 13.73 6.35
CA ALA A 125 0.78 13.91 6.42
C ALA A 125 1.12 14.65 7.70
N ILE A 126 1.83 13.99 8.62
CA ILE A 126 2.40 14.63 9.80
C ILE A 126 3.80 15.10 9.43
N TYR A 127 4.12 16.37 9.64
CA TYR A 127 5.43 16.90 9.25
C TYR A 127 6.06 17.74 10.35
N THR A 128 7.39 17.79 10.35
CA THR A 128 8.16 18.72 11.17
C THR A 128 9.42 19.16 10.42
N VAL A 129 9.72 20.45 10.51
CA VAL A 129 10.90 21.09 9.93
C VAL A 129 11.81 21.52 11.07
N LYS A 130 13.07 21.08 11.04
CA LYS A 130 14.10 21.45 12.02
C LYS A 130 15.33 21.99 11.30
N SER A 131 15.94 23.01 11.90
CA SER A 131 17.27 23.45 11.49
C SER A 131 18.32 22.45 11.98
N ILE A 132 19.24 22.10 11.10
CA ILE A 132 20.35 21.17 11.36
C ILE A 132 21.72 21.88 11.37
N LYS A 133 21.71 23.21 11.37
CA LYS A 133 22.92 24.02 11.39
C LYS A 133 23.78 23.63 12.60
N ASP A 134 25.04 23.29 12.34
CA ASP A 134 26.07 22.93 13.33
C ASP A 134 25.71 21.75 14.25
N LYS A 135 24.72 20.92 13.87
CA LYS A 135 24.30 19.74 14.63
C LYS A 135 24.61 18.46 13.88
N SER A 136 25.10 17.45 14.59
CA SER A 136 25.28 16.07 14.11
C SER A 136 24.12 15.17 14.54
N ASP A 137 23.59 15.38 15.74
CA ASP A 137 22.46 14.63 16.31
C ASP A 137 21.25 15.55 16.48
N ILE A 138 20.14 15.20 15.84
CA ILE A 138 18.91 16.00 15.86
C ILE A 138 17.71 15.12 16.17
N ASP A 139 16.99 15.49 17.23
CA ASP A 139 15.61 15.04 17.45
C ASP A 139 14.69 15.86 16.53
N LEU A 140 14.07 15.19 15.56
CA LEU A 140 13.28 15.84 14.52
C LEU A 140 11.89 16.28 15.01
N MET A 141 11.40 15.70 16.11
CA MET A 141 10.20 16.12 16.81
C MET A 141 10.47 16.12 18.31
N GLU A 142 10.13 17.21 18.99
CA GLU A 142 10.35 17.39 20.42
C GLU A 142 9.05 17.77 21.13
N ALA A 143 8.96 17.46 22.43
CA ALA A 143 7.79 17.82 23.24
C ALA A 143 7.60 19.33 23.42
N SER A 144 8.65 20.13 23.15
CA SER A 144 8.62 21.59 23.15
C SER A 144 8.12 22.20 21.83
N ASP A 145 7.90 21.39 20.80
CA ASP A 145 7.43 21.90 19.52
C ASP A 145 5.92 22.18 19.56
N ASP A 146 5.57 23.44 19.29
CA ASP A 146 4.20 23.87 19.13
C ASP A 146 3.79 23.88 17.65
N LYS A 147 2.51 23.56 17.40
CA LYS A 147 1.93 23.56 16.06
C LYS A 147 2.01 24.95 15.44
N LYS A 148 2.85 25.07 14.41
CA LYS A 148 3.03 26.29 13.60
C LYS A 148 3.02 25.92 12.13
N ALA A 149 2.15 26.57 11.36
CA ALA A 149 2.07 26.37 9.91
C ALA A 149 3.45 26.54 9.25
N GLY A 150 3.80 25.62 8.34
CA GLY A 150 5.10 25.59 7.68
C GLY A 150 6.24 24.99 8.50
N ARG A 151 6.10 24.83 9.82
CA ARG A 151 7.11 24.19 10.68
C ARG A 151 6.70 22.83 11.20
N THR A 152 5.57 22.73 11.89
CA THR A 152 5.04 21.44 12.37
C THR A 152 3.54 21.48 12.49
N ASN A 153 2.89 20.36 12.20
CA ASN A 153 1.43 20.22 12.37
C ASN A 153 1.03 19.44 13.63
N LEU A 154 1.99 19.02 14.45
CA LEU A 154 1.75 18.40 15.75
C LEU A 154 2.03 19.37 16.89
N ASN A 155 1.37 19.12 18.02
CA ASN A 155 1.71 19.73 19.29
C ASN A 155 2.45 18.69 20.13
N ARG A 156 3.58 19.10 20.71
CA ARG A 156 4.35 18.31 21.70
C ARG A 156 4.75 16.93 21.21
N ALA A 157 4.99 16.77 19.91
CA ALA A 157 5.29 15.49 19.27
C ALA A 157 4.26 14.35 19.52
N GLN A 158 3.02 14.70 19.87
CA GLN A 158 1.95 13.74 20.17
C GLN A 158 0.76 13.92 19.22
N LEU A 159 0.06 12.81 18.95
CA LEU A 159 -1.25 12.85 18.30
C LEU A 159 -2.33 13.36 19.25
N ASP A 160 -3.32 14.07 18.70
CA ASP A 160 -4.51 14.48 19.44
C ASP A 160 -5.24 13.27 20.06
N SER A 161 -5.91 13.50 21.17
CA SER A 161 -6.69 12.46 21.86
C SER A 161 -7.72 11.82 20.93
N GLY A 162 -7.80 10.48 20.99
CA GLY A 162 -8.74 9.69 20.20
C GLY A 162 -8.36 9.51 18.73
N LYS A 163 -7.26 10.10 18.25
CA LYS A 163 -6.77 9.91 16.87
C LYS A 163 -5.74 8.78 16.81
N TYR A 164 -5.95 7.85 15.88
CA TYR A 164 -5.03 6.76 15.56
C TYR A 164 -4.51 6.96 14.16
N PHE A 165 -3.19 6.90 14.00
CA PHE A 165 -2.53 7.07 12.72
C PHE A 165 -1.79 5.78 12.34
N LEU A 166 -2.09 5.22 11.16
CA LEU A 166 -1.30 4.14 10.60
C LEU A 166 -0.18 4.73 9.74
N LEU A 167 1.05 4.64 10.23
CA LEU A 167 2.23 5.05 9.48
C LEU A 167 2.56 4.01 8.39
N THR A 168 2.62 4.46 7.14
CA THR A 168 2.99 3.61 6.00
C THR A 168 4.32 4.03 5.38
N ASP A 169 4.59 5.32 5.29
CA ASP A 169 5.77 5.83 4.61
C ASP A 169 6.38 7.00 5.38
N ILE A 170 7.69 7.16 5.25
CA ILE A 170 8.48 8.24 5.83
C ILE A 170 9.16 8.95 4.67
N VAL A 171 9.09 10.28 4.64
CA VAL A 171 9.80 11.11 3.66
C VAL A 171 10.77 12.03 4.40
N LEU A 172 12.02 12.06 3.95
CA LEU A 172 13.08 12.88 4.54
C LEU A 172 13.61 13.89 3.52
N GLU A 173 13.18 15.15 3.61
CA GLU A 173 13.56 16.19 2.66
C GLU A 173 14.62 17.12 3.26
N TYR A 174 15.53 17.60 2.42
CA TYR A 174 16.53 18.60 2.78
C TYR A 174 16.29 19.90 2.01
N ALA A 175 16.54 21.02 2.66
CA ALA A 175 16.61 22.33 2.03
C ALA A 175 17.57 23.25 2.78
N HIS A 176 17.98 24.33 2.12
CA HIS A 176 18.74 25.40 2.72
C HIS A 176 18.24 26.75 2.18
N GLY A 177 18.49 27.83 2.91
CA GLY A 177 18.20 29.20 2.48
C GLY A 177 18.94 29.55 1.20
N ALA A 178 18.35 30.42 0.38
CA ALA A 178 18.98 30.92 -0.85
C ALA A 178 20.06 31.96 -0.54
N SER A 179 19.93 32.65 0.59
CA SER A 179 20.83 33.69 1.09
C SER A 179 21.03 33.60 2.62
N GLU A 180 21.98 34.36 3.16
CA GLU A 180 22.19 34.48 4.61
C GLU A 180 21.01 35.13 5.35
N GLU A 181 20.22 35.93 4.63
CA GLU A 181 19.06 36.65 5.17
C GLU A 181 17.84 35.72 5.35
N ASP A 182 17.82 34.58 4.66
CA ASP A 182 16.74 33.59 4.72
C ASP A 182 16.83 32.75 5.99
N ASN A 183 16.20 33.24 7.06
CA ASN A 183 16.32 32.66 8.39
C ASN A 183 15.13 31.75 8.79
N ASP A 184 13.99 31.78 8.10
CA ASP A 184 12.84 30.94 8.45
C ASP A 184 12.81 29.65 7.60
N PRO A 185 13.03 28.46 8.19
CA PRO A 185 12.93 27.20 7.46
C PRO A 185 11.56 26.92 6.84
N ALA A 186 10.51 27.63 7.27
CA ALA A 186 9.17 27.49 6.70
C ALA A 186 9.09 27.92 5.22
N ASP A 187 9.99 28.80 4.76
CA ASP A 187 9.98 29.37 3.41
C ASP A 187 10.89 28.61 2.43
N PHE A 188 11.60 27.58 2.90
CA PHE A 188 12.57 26.86 2.08
C PHE A 188 11.91 25.89 1.08
N ALA A 189 12.56 25.72 -0.07
CA ALA A 189 12.09 24.84 -1.13
C ALA A 189 12.47 23.36 -0.88
N PHE A 190 11.73 22.69 -0.01
CA PHE A 190 11.89 21.24 0.23
C PHE A 190 11.54 20.40 -1.00
N GLY A 191 12.26 19.28 -1.17
CA GLY A 191 12.05 18.31 -2.25
C GLY A 191 12.76 18.63 -3.57
N GLN A 192 13.48 19.75 -3.64
CA GLN A 192 14.25 20.15 -4.83
C GLN A 192 15.72 19.72 -4.77
N PHE A 193 16.29 19.63 -3.57
CA PHE A 193 17.70 19.33 -3.35
C PHE A 193 17.90 17.85 -3.03
N ALA A 194 18.93 17.25 -3.64
CA ALA A 194 19.41 15.94 -3.22
C ALA A 194 19.94 16.00 -1.78
N LEU A 195 19.87 14.88 -1.07
CA LEU A 195 20.40 14.79 0.29
C LEU A 195 21.93 14.94 0.26
N PRO A 196 22.51 15.86 1.06
CA PRO A 196 23.96 15.97 1.20
C PRO A 196 24.59 14.65 1.67
N PRO A 197 25.85 14.36 1.31
CA PRO A 197 26.55 13.16 1.77
C PRO A 197 26.60 13.01 3.30
N ALA A 198 26.59 14.13 4.03
CA ALA A 198 26.52 14.13 5.48
C ALA A 198 25.21 13.53 6.01
N ILE A 199 24.08 13.74 5.32
CA ILE A 199 22.80 13.11 5.66
C ILE A 199 22.76 11.68 5.15
N LEU A 200 23.14 11.42 3.89
CA LEU A 200 23.08 10.07 3.30
C LEU A 200 23.90 9.03 4.07
N ASN A 201 25.08 9.41 4.56
CA ASN A 201 25.94 8.55 5.37
C ASN A 201 25.53 8.51 6.85
N GLY A 202 24.48 9.24 7.24
CA GLY A 202 23.89 9.20 8.57
C GLY A 202 22.96 8.03 8.80
N THR A 203 22.40 7.99 10.01
CA THR A 203 21.40 7.01 10.41
C THR A 203 20.11 7.68 10.88
N PHE A 204 19.00 7.00 10.64
CA PHE A 204 17.67 7.41 11.03
C PHE A 204 17.09 6.35 11.97
N GLU A 205 16.53 6.79 13.08
CA GLU A 205 15.78 5.93 13.99
C GLU A 205 14.46 6.58 14.37
N MET A 206 13.47 5.78 14.75
CA MET A 206 12.21 6.33 15.23
C MET A 206 11.61 5.47 16.33
N THR A 207 11.33 6.12 17.45
CA THR A 207 10.67 5.52 18.60
C THR A 207 9.30 6.16 18.84
N LEU A 208 8.41 5.39 19.45
CA LEU A 208 7.10 5.82 19.91
C LEU A 208 7.05 5.57 21.43
N GLY A 209 7.25 6.62 22.22
CA GLY A 209 7.58 6.52 23.64
C GLY A 209 8.81 5.61 23.82
N THR A 210 8.63 4.44 24.44
CA THR A 210 9.71 3.46 24.67
C THR A 210 9.83 2.40 23.58
N LYS A 211 8.96 2.38 22.58
CA LYS A 211 8.93 1.33 21.54
C LYS A 211 9.66 1.76 20.29
N VAL A 212 10.63 0.97 19.86
CA VAL A 212 11.29 1.16 18.57
C VAL A 212 10.33 0.78 17.44
N ILE A 213 10.06 1.73 16.55
CA ILE A 213 9.17 1.57 15.40
C ILE A 213 10.00 1.33 14.14
N VAL A 214 11.02 2.16 13.96
CA VAL A 214 12.05 2.01 12.92
C VAL A 214 13.38 1.86 13.66
N PRO A 215 14.07 0.71 13.53
CA PRO A 215 15.40 0.55 14.09
C PRO A 215 16.36 1.52 13.39
N GLU A 216 17.57 1.64 13.93
CA GLU A 216 18.61 2.42 13.28
C GLU A 216 18.88 1.89 11.85
N ILE A 217 18.59 2.72 10.85
CA ILE A 217 18.79 2.41 9.43
C ILE A 217 19.63 3.51 8.77
N SER A 218 20.39 3.15 7.73
CA SER A 218 21.13 4.15 6.95
C SER A 218 20.18 5.08 6.21
N CYS A 219 20.49 6.37 6.17
CA CYS A 219 19.73 7.36 5.42
C CYS A 219 19.83 7.21 3.90
N ALA A 220 20.72 6.35 3.39
CA ALA A 220 20.78 5.98 1.97
C ALA A 220 19.45 5.38 1.46
N VAL A 221 18.57 4.88 2.34
CA VAL A 221 17.22 4.44 1.95
C VAL A 221 16.33 5.57 1.45
N PHE A 222 16.66 6.82 1.78
CA PHE A 222 15.97 8.04 1.34
C PHE A 222 16.63 8.69 0.12
N ASP A 223 17.58 8.01 -0.53
CA ASP A 223 18.20 8.52 -1.75
C ASP A 223 17.17 8.68 -2.89
N ASP A 224 17.35 9.69 -3.74
CA ASP A 224 16.44 10.03 -4.85
C ASP A 224 16.92 9.52 -6.22
N THR A 225 18.02 8.75 -6.25
CA THR A 225 18.55 8.12 -7.45
C THR A 225 17.56 7.18 -8.14
N ASP A 226 16.67 6.55 -7.39
CA ASP A 226 15.63 5.66 -7.92
C ASP A 226 14.39 6.43 -8.39
N THR A 227 14.35 6.73 -9.69
CA THR A 227 13.22 7.43 -10.34
C THR A 227 11.89 6.67 -10.31
N THR A 228 11.87 5.39 -9.94
CA THR A 228 10.64 4.59 -9.85
C THR A 228 9.87 4.85 -8.56
N LYS A 229 10.51 5.47 -7.57
CA LYS A 229 9.91 5.82 -6.28
C LYS A 229 9.67 7.31 -6.19
N ARG A 230 8.75 7.70 -5.30
CA ARG A 230 8.68 9.11 -4.88
C ARG A 230 10.04 9.49 -4.28
N LYS A 231 10.51 10.68 -4.62
CA LYS A 231 11.77 11.21 -4.09
C LYS A 231 11.76 11.19 -2.56
N PHE A 232 12.89 10.80 -2.00
CA PHE A 232 13.15 10.82 -0.56
C PHE A 232 12.21 9.98 0.30
N GLN A 233 11.50 9.01 -0.29
CA GLN A 233 10.51 8.19 0.41
C GLN A 233 11.07 6.82 0.81
N TYR A 234 10.92 6.49 2.08
CA TYR A 234 11.07 5.15 2.62
C TYR A 234 9.70 4.54 2.96
N LYS A 235 9.32 3.49 2.23
CA LYS A 235 8.08 2.73 2.46
C LYS A 235 8.30 1.64 3.51
N LEU A 236 7.50 1.65 4.58
CA LEU A 236 7.60 0.64 5.62
C LEU A 236 7.07 -0.70 5.11
N ALA A 237 7.90 -1.74 5.19
CA ALA A 237 7.47 -3.11 4.90
C ALA A 237 6.36 -3.59 5.85
N ASN A 238 6.35 -3.08 7.09
CA ASN A 238 5.32 -3.38 8.08
C ASN A 238 4.76 -2.07 8.68
N PRO A 239 3.66 -1.53 8.14
CA PRO A 239 2.98 -0.35 8.69
C PRO A 239 2.67 -0.48 10.18
N LYS A 240 2.84 0.63 10.91
CA LYS A 240 2.74 0.65 12.39
C LYS A 240 1.73 1.68 12.87
N TRP A 241 0.98 1.32 13.92
CA TRP A 241 0.05 2.23 14.57
C TRP A 241 0.78 3.19 15.50
N LEU A 242 0.59 4.48 15.27
CA LEU A 242 0.88 5.54 16.22
C LEU A 242 -0.39 5.79 17.04
N LYS A 243 -0.25 5.66 18.36
CA LYS A 243 -1.33 5.80 19.32
C LYS A 243 -1.44 7.25 19.79
N PRO A 244 -2.64 7.69 20.21
CA PRO A 244 -2.80 9.01 20.83
C PRO A 244 -1.95 9.10 22.10
N SER A 245 -1.48 10.32 22.41
CA SER A 245 -0.76 10.63 23.65
C SER A 245 0.54 9.84 23.87
N MET A 246 1.16 9.32 22.80
CA MET A 246 2.52 8.78 22.83
C MET A 246 3.46 9.71 22.07
N ASP A 247 4.64 9.96 22.61
CA ASP A 247 5.65 10.81 21.97
C ASP A 247 6.21 10.13 20.73
N ILE A 248 6.16 10.82 19.59
CA ILE A 248 6.75 10.40 18.33
C ILE A 248 8.12 11.06 18.24
N THR A 249 9.18 10.27 18.28
CA THR A 249 10.56 10.79 18.29
C THR A 249 11.35 10.18 17.14
N PRO A 250 11.25 10.77 15.93
CA PRO A 250 12.17 10.51 14.85
C PRO A 250 13.48 11.23 15.13
N LYS A 251 14.60 10.52 14.97
CA LYS A 251 15.93 11.06 15.20
C LYS A 251 16.81 10.85 13.98
N LEU A 252 17.64 11.85 13.72
CA LEU A 252 18.62 11.86 12.65
C LEU A 252 19.99 12.04 13.27
N ASN A 253 20.85 11.04 13.07
CA ASN A 253 22.26 11.10 13.40
C ASN A 253 23.05 11.24 12.10
N MET A 254 23.93 12.22 12.05
CA MET A 254 24.83 12.48 10.93
C MET A 254 26.27 12.40 11.42
N PRO A 255 27.18 11.75 10.68
CA PRO A 255 28.59 11.67 11.06
C PRO A 255 29.27 13.04 11.16
N LYS A 256 28.76 14.04 10.44
CA LYS A 256 29.23 15.44 10.46
C LYS A 256 28.05 16.37 10.21
N SER A 257 28.12 17.59 10.74
CA SER A 257 27.16 18.64 10.42
C SER A 257 27.23 19.01 8.93
N VAL A 258 26.10 19.42 8.36
CA VAL A 258 26.06 19.92 6.98
C VAL A 258 26.69 21.31 6.93
N SER A 259 27.75 21.47 6.14
CA SER A 259 28.49 22.74 5.97
C SER A 259 28.95 22.93 4.52
N GLY A 260 28.99 24.17 4.06
CA GLY A 260 29.57 24.55 2.75
C GLY A 260 29.34 26.02 2.41
N ASP A 261 30.15 26.57 1.49
CA ASP A 261 30.21 28.01 1.17
C ASP A 261 28.91 28.64 0.62
N LYS A 262 27.94 27.82 0.21
CA LYS A 262 26.63 28.25 -0.32
C LYS A 262 25.46 27.57 0.38
N ILE A 263 25.68 27.03 1.58
CA ILE A 263 24.66 26.37 2.37
C ILE A 263 24.29 27.30 3.53
N TYR A 264 23.21 28.06 3.36
CA TYR A 264 22.72 28.96 4.38
C TYR A 264 21.61 28.28 5.18
N HIS A 265 21.73 28.29 6.51
CA HIS A 265 20.71 27.79 7.44
C HIS A 265 20.10 26.43 7.04
N PRO A 266 20.90 25.36 6.93
CA PRO A 266 20.41 24.07 6.48
C PRO A 266 19.29 23.55 7.39
N ALA A 267 18.25 22.97 6.77
CA ALA A 267 17.10 22.42 7.45
C ALA A 267 16.67 21.08 6.84
N VAL A 268 16.05 20.27 7.69
CA VAL A 268 15.50 18.97 7.31
C VAL A 268 14.01 18.96 7.66
N LYS A 269 13.23 18.38 6.76
CA LYS A 269 11.80 18.15 6.94
C LYS A 269 11.54 16.66 6.93
N VAL A 270 11.01 16.15 8.03
CA VAL A 270 10.48 14.79 8.09
C VAL A 270 8.98 14.84 7.88
N THR A 271 8.47 13.98 6.99
CA THR A 271 7.03 13.81 6.75
C THR A 271 6.65 12.35 6.94
N LEU A 272 5.79 12.08 7.90
CA LEU A 272 5.17 10.80 8.16
C LEU A 272 3.85 10.74 7.37
N LEU A 273 3.76 9.81 6.43
CA LEU A 273 2.59 9.60 5.57
C LEU A 273 1.80 8.38 6.03
N GLY A 274 0.48 8.50 5.95
CA GLY A 274 -0.40 7.43 6.38
C GLY A 274 -1.86 7.82 6.40
N THR A 275 -2.65 7.01 7.11
CA THR A 275 -4.08 7.23 7.27
C THR A 275 -4.40 7.43 8.75
N ILE A 276 -5.12 8.51 9.08
CA ILE A 276 -5.58 8.83 10.42
C ILE A 276 -7.08 8.56 10.57
N THR A 277 -7.52 8.30 11.79
CA THR A 277 -8.93 8.38 12.16
C THR A 277 -9.30 9.81 12.54
N GLU A 278 -10.27 10.39 11.83
CA GLU A 278 -10.84 11.71 12.11
C GLU A 278 -12.32 11.56 12.50
N LYS A 279 -12.86 12.51 13.27
CA LYS A 279 -14.32 12.58 13.44
C LYS A 279 -14.95 12.92 12.07
N ALA A 280 -16.08 12.27 11.78
CA ALA A 280 -16.84 12.51 10.54
C ALA A 280 -17.52 13.88 10.56
#